data_AF-A0A4Y2CM49-F1
#
_entry.id   AF-A0A4Y2CM49-F1
#
_cell.length_a   1.000
_cell.length_b   1.000
_cell.length_c   1.000
_cell.angle_alpha   90.00
_cell.angle_beta   90.00
_cell.angle_gamma   90.00
#
_symmetry.space_group_name_H-M   'P 1'
#
loop_
_entity.id
_entity.type
_entity.pdbx_description
1 polymer ?
#
loop_
_entity_poly.entity_id
_entity_poly.type
_entity_poly.pdbx_seq_one_letter_code
_entity_poly.pdbx_strand_id
1 'polypeptide(L)'
;MSHKAAFEALDVMLKDIRHNNNIMGDITIMLTGVFRQALPVTPRRTRAEEMHVFLKSSNLSNGIQRFGLTTNMRVYFNGDPSAQQFADNLLGNGAISPDN
;
A
#
# COMPACT_ATOMS: atom_id res chain seq x y z
N MET A 1 2.08 6.72 2.60
CA MET A 1 1.18 7.71 3.22
C MET A 1 0.11 8.12 2.22
N SER A 2 -1.00 7.39 2.16
CA SER A 2 -2.15 7.78 1.34
C SER A 2 -3.39 7.64 2.22
N HIS A 3 -4.14 8.74 2.35
CA HIS A 3 -5.38 8.80 3.11
C HIS A 3 -6.47 8.05 2.33
N LYS A 4 -7.23 7.16 2.98
CA LYS A 4 -8.34 6.40 2.40
C LYS A 4 -9.27 7.28 1.54
N ALA A 5 -9.65 8.45 2.07
CA ALA A 5 -10.53 9.38 1.35
C ALA A 5 -9.98 9.82 -0.02
N ALA A 6 -8.67 9.99 -0.17
CA ALA A 6 -8.09 10.35 -1.47
C ALA A 6 -8.20 9.20 -2.48
N PHE A 7 -8.07 7.97 -2.01
CA PHE A 7 -8.21 6.77 -2.84
C PHE A 7 -9.67 6.54 -3.26
N GLU A 8 -10.62 6.78 -2.38
CA GLU A 8 -12.05 6.69 -2.69
C GLU A 8 -12.53 7.84 -3.57
N ALA A 9 -12.03 9.06 -3.35
CA ALA A 9 -12.30 10.19 -4.23
C ALA A 9 -11.78 9.94 -5.65
N LEU A 10 -10.63 9.28 -5.79
CA LEU A 10 -10.10 8.87 -7.09
C LEU A 10 -11.04 7.87 -7.80
N ASP A 11 -11.55 6.87 -7.09
CA ASP A 11 -12.52 5.91 -7.64
C ASP A 11 -13.79 6.61 -8.14
N VAL A 12 -14.37 7.50 -7.33
CA VAL A 12 -15.55 8.29 -7.71
C VAL A 12 -15.26 9.15 -8.94
N MET A 13 -14.13 9.84 -8.96
CA MET A 13 -13.74 10.71 -10.08
C MET A 13 -13.54 9.93 -11.38
N LEU A 14 -12.90 8.75 -11.32
CA LEU A 14 -12.68 7.92 -12.50
C LEU A 14 -13.97 7.33 -13.04
N LYS A 15 -14.91 6.95 -12.15
CA LYS A 15 -16.24 6.50 -12.55
C LYS A 15 -17.03 7.59 -13.27
N ASP A 16 -16.98 8.82 -12.74
CA ASP A 16 -17.66 9.98 -13.30
C ASP A 16 -17.12 10.36 -14.68
N ILE A 17 -15.79 10.55 -14.80
CA ILE A 17 -15.13 10.93 -16.05
C ILE A 17 -15.35 9.89 -17.16
N ARG A 18 -15.39 8.60 -16.81
CA ARG A 18 -15.55 7.51 -17.77
C ARG A 18 -17.01 7.12 -18.04
N HIS A 19 -17.95 7.69 -17.29
CA HIS A 19 -19.34 7.23 -17.26
C HIS A 19 -19.44 5.70 -17.08
N ASN A 20 -18.58 5.14 -16.23
CA ASN A 20 -18.49 3.70 -15.96
C ASN A 20 -18.49 3.45 -14.45
N ASN A 21 -19.47 2.71 -13.95
CA ASN A 21 -19.62 2.44 -12.52
C ASN A 21 -18.72 1.32 -11.98
N ASN A 22 -17.90 0.69 -12.82
CA ASN A 22 -16.92 -0.31 -12.39
C ASN A 22 -15.82 0.32 -11.52
N ILE A 23 -15.12 -0.50 -10.74
CA ILE A 23 -14.02 -0.03 -9.86
C ILE A 23 -12.98 0.72 -10.70
N MET A 24 -12.59 1.91 -10.24
CA MET A 24 -11.69 2.84 -10.92
C MET A 24 -12.12 3.13 -12.37
N GLY A 25 -13.42 3.02 -12.65
CA GLY A 25 -13.99 3.16 -13.99
C GLY A 25 -13.48 2.14 -15.01
N ASP A 26 -13.00 0.94 -14.61
CA ASP A 26 -12.25 -0.03 -15.44
C ASP A 26 -10.83 0.44 -15.85
N ILE A 27 -10.17 1.25 -15.03
CA ILE A 27 -8.75 1.56 -15.20
C ILE A 27 -7.90 0.64 -14.32
N THR A 28 -6.86 0.06 -14.90
CA THR A 28 -5.82 -0.64 -14.13
C THR A 28 -4.95 0.37 -13.39
N ILE A 29 -5.00 0.36 -12.06
CA ILE A 29 -4.16 1.21 -11.21
C ILE A 29 -3.09 0.35 -10.53
N MET A 30 -1.82 0.73 -10.69
CA MET A 30 -0.72 0.15 -9.93
C MET A 30 -0.36 1.08 -8.76
N LEU A 31 -0.56 0.60 -7.54
CA LEU A 31 -0.15 1.30 -6.33
C LEU A 31 1.23 0.80 -5.88
N THR A 32 2.24 1.66 -5.92
CA THR A 32 3.59 1.34 -5.47
C THR A 32 3.93 2.06 -4.18
N GLY A 33 4.56 1.38 -3.22
CA GLY A 33 5.06 2.00 -2.00
C GLY A 33 5.20 1.02 -0.83
N VAL A 34 5.78 1.50 0.27
CA VAL A 34 5.94 0.71 1.50
C VAL A 34 4.78 0.99 2.45
N PHE A 35 3.70 0.23 2.31
CA PHE A 35 2.44 0.47 3.03
C PHE A 35 2.52 0.26 4.55
N ARG A 36 3.53 -0.47 5.06
CA ARG A 36 3.70 -0.75 6.49
C ARG A 36 4.71 0.16 7.21
N GLN A 37 5.43 1.02 6.49
CA GLN A 37 6.56 1.77 7.07
C GLN A 37 6.15 3.07 7.78
N ALA A 38 5.02 3.66 7.40
CA ALA A 38 4.43 4.77 8.13
C ALA A 38 2.91 4.77 7.94
N LEU A 39 2.17 4.66 9.04
CA LEU A 39 0.76 5.04 9.07
C LEU A 39 0.66 6.52 8.62
N PRO A 40 -0.42 6.92 7.95
CA PRO A 40 -0.65 8.33 7.66
C PRO A 40 -0.69 9.11 8.97
N VAL A 41 0.32 9.95 9.20
CA VAL A 41 0.44 10.77 10.42
C VAL A 41 -0.75 11.73 10.46
N THR A 42 -1.67 11.51 11.39
CA THR A 42 -2.83 12.39 11.57
C THR A 42 -2.73 13.04 12.95
N PRO A 43 -2.45 14.36 13.02
CA PRO A 43 -2.30 15.04 14.31
C PRO A 43 -3.55 14.86 15.17
N ARG A 44 -3.37 14.47 16.44
CA ARG A 44 -4.42 14.36 17.47
C ARG A 44 -5.43 13.22 17.30
N ARG A 45 -5.17 12.20 16.47
CA ARG A 45 -6.06 11.03 16.35
C ARG A 45 -5.61 9.85 17.19
N THR A 46 -6.57 9.02 17.58
CA THR A 46 -6.31 7.76 18.28
C THR A 46 -5.81 6.69 17.29
N ARG A 47 -5.08 5.69 17.78
CA ARG A 47 -4.57 4.58 16.96
C ARG A 47 -5.67 3.88 16.13
N ALA A 48 -6.88 3.77 16.67
CA ALA A 48 -8.02 3.19 15.96
C ALA A 48 -8.48 4.06 14.77
N GLU A 49 -8.49 5.38 14.94
CA GLU A 49 -8.84 6.31 13.87
C GLU A 49 -7.76 6.38 12.78
N GLU A 50 -6.48 6.23 13.14
CA GLU A 50 -5.38 6.11 12.17
C GLU A 50 -5.52 4.84 11.32
N MET A 51 -5.94 3.72 11.91
CA MET A 51 -6.24 2.49 11.19
C MET A 51 -7.40 2.65 10.21
N HIS A 52 -8.43 3.42 10.56
CA HIS A 52 -9.56 3.71 9.67
C HIS A 52 -9.22 4.67 8.51
N VAL A 53 -8.12 5.41 8.63
CA VAL A 53 -7.62 6.31 7.58
C VAL A 53 -6.71 5.56 6.59
N PHE A 54 -6.26 4.36 6.95
CA PHE A 54 -5.32 3.58 6.16
C PHE A 54 -5.98 2.95 4.94
N LEU A 55 -5.23 2.84 3.83
CA LEU A 55 -5.72 2.34 2.55
C LEU A 55 -6.31 0.91 2.63
N LYS A 56 -5.80 0.05 3.52
CA LYS A 56 -6.37 -1.29 3.75
C LYS A 56 -7.79 -1.26 4.36
N SER A 57 -8.21 -0.15 4.97
CA SER A 57 -9.56 0.00 5.51
C SER A 57 -10.56 0.56 4.49
N SER A 58 -10.12 0.81 3.24
CA SER A 58 -11.02 1.18 2.16
C SER A 58 -11.83 -0.03 1.70
N ASN A 59 -13.08 0.20 1.32
CA ASN A 59 -13.95 -0.82 0.74
C ASN A 59 -13.40 -1.37 -0.58
N LEU A 60 -12.53 -0.60 -1.25
CA LEU A 60 -11.85 -0.98 -2.49
C LEU A 60 -10.69 -1.96 -2.27
N SER A 61 -10.26 -2.17 -1.02
CA SER A 61 -9.09 -2.99 -0.69
C SER A 61 -9.25 -4.48 -1.04
N ASN A 62 -10.48 -4.98 -1.13
CA ASN A 62 -10.80 -6.35 -1.53
C ASN A 62 -10.53 -6.61 -3.02
N GLY A 63 -10.55 -5.57 -3.86
CA GLY A 63 -10.28 -5.66 -5.29
C GLY A 63 -8.80 -5.48 -5.66
N ILE A 64 -7.91 -5.29 -4.68
CA ILE A 64 -6.49 -4.99 -4.93
C ILE A 64 -5.69 -6.29 -4.87
N GLN A 65 -5.11 -6.69 -6.01
CA GLN A 65 -4.08 -7.72 -6.04
C GLN A 65 -2.78 -7.19 -5.42
N ARG A 66 -2.18 -7.96 -4.52
CA ARG A 66 -0.97 -7.55 -3.79
C ARG A 66 0.24 -8.29 -4.34
N PHE A 67 1.29 -7.53 -4.66
CA PHE A 67 2.59 -8.06 -5.04
C PHE A 67 3.63 -7.59 -4.03
N GLY A 68 4.33 -8.55 -3.40
CA GLY A 68 5.45 -8.27 -2.51
C GLY A 68 6.76 -8.34 -3.29
N LEU A 69 7.55 -7.28 -3.23
CA LEU A 69 8.94 -7.34 -3.70
C LEU A 69 9.78 -8.01 -2.63
N THR A 70 10.54 -9.04 -3.01
CA THR A 70 11.34 -9.87 -2.10
C THR A 70 12.84 -9.60 -2.20
N THR A 71 13.26 -8.71 -3.11
CA THR A 71 14.67 -8.44 -3.36
C THR A 71 14.96 -6.96 -3.21
N ASN A 72 15.84 -6.62 -2.26
CA ASN A 72 16.35 -5.27 -2.11
C ASN A 72 17.58 -5.09 -3.02
N MET A 73 17.35 -4.64 -4.24
CA MET A 73 18.42 -4.47 -5.23
C MET A 73 19.49 -3.46 -4.78
N ARG A 74 19.19 -2.50 -3.90
CA ARG A 74 20.19 -1.53 -3.41
C ARG A 74 21.31 -2.21 -2.63
N VAL A 75 20.98 -3.23 -1.85
CA VAL A 75 21.97 -3.98 -1.06
C VAL A 75 22.73 -4.95 -1.95
N TYR A 76 22.04 -5.58 -2.90
CA TYR A 76 22.66 -6.47 -3.87
C TYR A 76 23.78 -5.79 -4.69
N PHE A 77 23.57 -4.56 -5.15
CA PHE A 77 24.59 -3.82 -5.93
C PHE A 77 25.74 -3.27 -5.09
N ASN A 78 25.53 -3.01 -3.80
CA ASN A 78 26.58 -2.49 -2.93
C ASN A 78 27.51 -3.58 -2.38
N GLY A 79 27.14 -4.86 -2.53
CA GLY A 79 28.01 -6.01 -2.24
C GLY A 79 28.38 -6.21 -0.78
N ASP A 80 27.72 -5.52 0.16
CA ASP A 80 27.98 -5.64 1.60
C ASP A 80 27.19 -6.83 2.19
N PRO A 81 27.86 -7.92 2.60
CA PRO A 81 27.20 -9.09 3.17
C PRO A 81 26.49 -8.79 4.49
N SER A 82 26.94 -7.79 5.24
CA SER A 82 26.32 -7.39 6.51
C SER A 82 25.00 -6.65 6.31
N ALA A 83 24.89 -5.91 5.20
CA ALA A 83 23.67 -5.21 4.82
C ALA A 83 22.58 -6.16 4.31
N GLN A 84 22.94 -7.37 3.86
CA GLN A 84 21.98 -8.38 3.39
C GLN A 84 21.02 -8.81 4.49
N GLN A 85 21.55 -9.11 5.68
CA GLN A 85 20.72 -9.51 6.83
C GLN A 85 19.76 -8.38 7.26
N PHE A 86 20.22 -7.12 7.21
CA PHE A 86 19.38 -5.97 7.46
C PHE A 86 18.28 -5.79 6.40
N ALA A 87 18.61 -5.99 5.13
CA ALA A 87 17.64 -5.96 4.04
C ALA A 87 16.59 -7.06 4.17
N ASP A 88 17.00 -8.28 4.51
CA ASP A 88 16.10 -9.41 4.73
C ASP A 88 15.15 -9.14 5.90
N ASN A 89 15.63 -8.51 6.97
CA ASN A 89 14.78 -8.07 8.08
C ASN A 89 13.76 -6.99 7.65
N LEU A 90 14.19 -6.01 6.82
CA LEU A 90 13.29 -4.99 6.28
C LEU A 90 12.21 -5.58 5.36
N LEU A 91 12.59 -6.55 4.52
CA LEU A 91 11.69 -7.25 3.60
C LEU A 91 10.77 -8.23 4.34
N GLY A 92 11.27 -8.91 5.37
CA GLY A 92 10.52 -9.82 6.23
C GLY A 92 9.40 -9.11 6.99
N ASN A 93 9.63 -7.87 7.44
CA ASN A 93 8.58 -7.01 7.99
C ASN A 93 7.49 -6.62 6.96
N GLY A 94 7.80 -6.74 5.67
CA GLY A 94 6.90 -6.53 4.54
C GLY A 94 6.27 -7.82 3.99
N ALA A 95 6.77 -9.00 4.39
CA ALA A 95 6.27 -10.28 3.93
C ALA A 95 4.82 -10.47 4.38
N ILE A 96 3.97 -10.85 3.42
CA ILE A 96 2.55 -11.07 3.63
C ILE A 96 2.42 -12.59 3.85
N SER A 97 2.11 -13.03 5.08
CA SER A 97 1.46 -14.33 5.22
C SER A 97 0.15 -14.28 4.44
N PRO A 98 -0.17 -15.30 3.62
CA PRO A 98 -1.49 -15.41 3.05
C PRO A 98 -2.48 -15.46 4.21
N ASP A 99 -3.37 -14.47 4.28
CA ASP A 99 -4.50 -14.52 5.19
C ASP A 99 -5.35 -15.73 4.75
N ASN A 100 -5.50 -16.71 5.64
CA ASN A 100 -6.40 -17.86 5.50
C ASN A 100 -7.86 -17.39 5.58
#